data_AF-A0A3C0UF81-F1
#
_entry.id   AF-A0A3C0UF81-F1
#
_cell.length_a   1.000
_cell.length_b   1.000
_cell.length_c   1.000
_cell.angle_alpha   90.00
_cell.angle_beta   90.00
_cell.angle_gamma   90.00
#
_symmetry.space_group_name_H-M   'P 1'
#
loop_
_entity.id
_entity.type
_entity.pdbx_description
1 polymer ?
#
loop_
_entity_poly.entity_id
_entity_poly.type
_entity_poly.pdbx_seq_one_letter_code
_entity_poly.pdbx_strand_id
1 'polypeptide(L)'
;MHEFKPWHNAVIGEKVVAALNKNNFKAVYVPTKEEAIEQILAHIPTDASVGIAGSWTIHQLGLDDLVETRGNTVYNHNKPGLSPE
;
A
#
# COMPACT_ATOMS: atom_id res chain seq x y z
N MET A 1 -6.88 -21.22 -18.72
CA MET A 1 -6.45 -19.95 -18.10
C MET A 1 -7.27 -18.83 -18.71
N HIS A 2 -7.76 -17.87 -17.93
CA HIS A 2 -8.49 -16.72 -18.48
C HIS A 2 -7.47 -15.72 -19.04
N GLU A 3 -7.13 -15.85 -20.32
CA GLU A 3 -6.12 -15.01 -21.02
C GLU A 3 -6.42 -13.51 -20.94
N PHE A 4 -7.68 -13.12 -20.70
CA PHE A 4 -8.09 -11.71 -20.67
C PHE A 4 -8.07 -11.04 -19.30
N LYS A 5 -7.88 -11.80 -18.20
CA LYS A 5 -7.92 -11.22 -16.85
C LYS A 5 -6.84 -10.14 -16.60
N PRO A 6 -5.57 -10.35 -16.99
CA PRO A 6 -4.53 -9.33 -16.80
C PRO A 6 -4.84 -8.04 -17.57
N TRP A 7 -5.26 -8.18 -18.83
CA TRP A 7 -5.67 -7.04 -19.65
C TRP A 7 -6.85 -6.28 -19.04
N HIS A 8 -7.88 -7.00 -18.60
CA HIS A 8 -9.06 -6.40 -17.97
C HIS A 8 -8.69 -5.62 -16.70
N ASN A 9 -7.83 -6.19 -15.86
CA ASN A 9 -7.37 -5.55 -14.63
C ASN A 9 -6.54 -4.29 -14.93
N ALA A 10 -5.67 -4.33 -15.94
CA ALA A 10 -4.89 -3.17 -16.36
C ALA A 10 -5.80 -2.04 -16.86
N VAL A 11 -6.76 -2.34 -17.74
CA VAL A 11 -7.71 -1.34 -18.26
C VAL A 11 -8.55 -0.71 -17.14
N ILE A 12 -9.01 -1.49 -16.16
CA ILE A 12 -9.73 -0.93 -15.01
C ILE A 12 -8.79 -0.12 -14.12
N GLY A 13 -7.59 -0.63 -13.84
CA GLY A 13 -6.59 0.03 -13.02
C GLY A 13 -6.21 1.41 -13.55
N GLU A 14 -5.92 1.51 -14.85
CA GLU A 14 -5.61 2.78 -15.51
C GLU A 14 -6.76 3.79 -15.42
N LYS A 15 -8.02 3.33 -15.55
CA LYS A 15 -9.19 4.19 -15.37
C LYS A 15 -9.30 4.73 -13.94
N VAL A 16 -9.04 3.88 -12.94
CA VAL A 16 -9.04 4.31 -11.52
C VAL A 16 -7.91 5.31 -11.26
N VAL A 17 -6.71 5.05 -11.79
CA VAL A 17 -5.57 5.98 -11.68
C VAL A 17 -5.90 7.34 -12.28
N ALA A 18 -6.48 7.37 -13.49
CA ALA A 18 -6.88 8.62 -14.14
C ALA A 18 -7.92 9.40 -13.30
N ALA A 19 -8.90 8.70 -12.72
CA ALA A 19 -9.90 9.31 -11.86
C ALA A 19 -9.29 9.85 -10.55
N LEU A 20 -8.40 9.11 -9.90
CA LEU A 20 -7.70 9.55 -8.68
C LEU A 20 -6.80 10.75 -8.95
N ASN A 21 -6.01 10.72 -10.02
CA ASN A 21 -5.14 11.83 -10.40
C ASN A 21 -5.94 13.11 -10.73
N LYS A 22 -7.12 12.97 -11.34
CA LYS A 22 -8.05 14.10 -11.56
C LYS A 22 -8.57 14.71 -10.25
N ASN A 23 -8.60 13.94 -9.16
CA ASN A 23 -8.99 14.38 -7.82
C ASN A 23 -7.78 14.69 -6.92
N ASN A 24 -6.65 15.08 -7.51
CA ASN A 24 -5.44 15.54 -6.82
C ASN A 24 -4.73 14.47 -5.97
N PHE A 25 -5.05 13.19 -6.16
CA PHE A 25 -4.23 12.10 -5.64
C PHE A 25 -3.02 11.85 -6.55
N LYS A 26 -2.01 11.16 -6.03
CA LYS A 26 -0.92 10.59 -6.82
C LYS A 26 -1.08 9.09 -6.83
N ALA A 27 -1.68 8.56 -7.90
CA ALA A 27 -1.96 7.14 -8.05
C ALA A 27 -1.14 6.53 -9.19
N VAL A 28 -0.75 5.27 -9.02
CA VAL A 28 -0.07 4.45 -10.03
C VAL A 28 -0.69 3.06 -10.03
N TYR A 29 -0.78 2.44 -11.20
CA TYR A 29 -1.18 1.04 -11.34
C TYR A 29 0.06 0.18 -11.50
N VAL A 30 0.10 -0.94 -10.80
CA VAL A 30 1.12 -1.97 -10.91
C VAL A 30 0.45 -3.35 -11.04
N PRO A 31 0.97 -4.23 -11.91
CA PRO A 31 0.30 -5.51 -12.19
C PRO A 31 0.50 -6.56 -11.09
N THR A 32 1.53 -6.44 -10.25
CA THR A 32 1.86 -7.43 -9.22
C THR A 32 1.85 -6.87 -7.80
N LYS A 33 1.75 -7.78 -6.83
CA LYS A 33 1.82 -7.47 -5.40
C LYS A 33 3.20 -6.91 -5.04
N GLU A 34 4.24 -7.51 -5.60
CA GLU A 34 5.64 -7.22 -5.31
C GLU A 34 5.99 -5.79 -5.77
N GLU A 35 5.57 -5.41 -6.99
CA GLU A 35 5.74 -4.05 -7.49
C GLU A 35 4.98 -3.03 -6.64
N ALA A 36 3.81 -3.38 -6.10
CA ALA A 36 3.06 -2.48 -5.20
C ALA A 36 3.83 -2.21 -3.91
N ILE A 37 4.41 -3.25 -3.31
CA ILE A 37 5.24 -3.13 -2.11
C ILE A 37 6.47 -2.26 -2.40
N GLU A 38 7.17 -2.52 -3.51
CA GLU A 38 8.35 -1.74 -3.91
C GLU A 38 8.02 -0.25 -4.10
N GLN A 39 6.95 0.07 -4.84
CA GLN A 39 6.52 1.45 -5.06
C GLN A 39 6.19 2.16 -3.74
N ILE A 40 5.46 1.49 -2.84
CA ILE A 40 5.11 2.06 -1.53
C ILE A 40 6.37 2.34 -0.70
N LEU A 41 7.28 1.38 -0.60
CA LEU A 41 8.52 1.54 0.17
C LEU A 41 9.42 2.63 -0.42
N ALA A 42 9.49 2.75 -1.75
CA ALA A 42 10.26 3.80 -2.42
C ALA A 42 9.77 5.22 -2.07
N HIS A 43 8.49 5.36 -1.75
CA HIS A 43 7.90 6.64 -1.34
C HIS A 43 8.04 6.97 0.15
N ILE A 44 8.40 6.00 1.00
CA ILE A 44 8.56 6.20 2.43
C ILE A 44 10.03 6.53 2.73
N PRO A 45 10.34 7.76 3.21
CA PRO A 45 11.67 8.09 3.73
C PRO A 45 12.02 7.22 4.94
N THR A 46 13.29 6.88 5.12
CA THR A 46 13.73 5.98 6.21
C THR A 46 13.57 6.57 7.61
N ASP A 47 13.55 7.90 7.72
CA ASP A 47 13.37 8.66 8.96
C ASP A 47 11.91 9.07 9.21
N ALA A 48 11.00 8.77 8.28
CA ALA A 48 9.59 9.11 8.42
C ALA A 48 8.89 8.21 9.44
N SER A 49 7.98 8.81 10.21
CA SER A 49 6.98 8.07 10.97
C SER A 49 5.81 7.68 10.07
N VAL A 50 5.33 6.44 10.16
CA VAL A 50 4.25 5.88 9.34
C VAL A 50 3.06 5.53 10.22
N GLY A 51 1.89 6.10 9.91
CA GLY A 51 0.63 5.78 10.57
C GLY A 51 -0.20 4.78 9.77
N ILE A 52 -0.66 3.70 10.42
CA ILE A 52 -1.52 2.66 9.83
C ILE A 52 -2.84 2.62 10.60
N ALA A 53 -3.89 3.22 10.01
CA ALA A 53 -5.23 3.32 10.58
C ALA A 53 -6.10 2.06 10.33
N GLY A 54 -5.49 0.87 10.37
CA GLY A 54 -6.21 -0.41 10.29
C GLY A 54 -6.62 -0.86 8.89
N SER A 55 -5.87 -0.45 7.87
CA SER A 55 -6.03 -0.95 6.52
C SER A 55 -5.72 -2.45 6.45
N TRP A 56 -6.74 -3.25 6.11
CA TRP A 56 -6.56 -4.68 5.92
C TRP A 56 -5.65 -5.01 4.74
N THR A 57 -5.70 -4.20 3.68
CA THR A 57 -4.82 -4.35 2.52
C THR A 57 -3.36 -4.20 2.91
N ILE A 58 -3.02 -3.23 3.76
CA ILE A 58 -1.64 -3.04 4.25
C ILE A 58 -1.15 -4.27 5.01
N HIS A 59 -2.01 -4.83 5.88
CA HIS A 59 -1.70 -6.05 6.63
C HIS A 59 -1.55 -7.28 5.71
N GLN A 60 -2.43 -7.47 4.72
CA GLN A 60 -2.32 -8.56 3.74
C GLN A 60 -1.07 -8.45 2.84
N LEU A 61 -0.59 -7.22 2.64
CA LEU A 61 0.67 -6.96 1.94
C LEU A 61 1.90 -7.16 2.84
N GLY A 62 1.73 -7.28 4.16
CA GLY A 62 2.82 -7.37 5.14
C GLY A 62 3.60 -6.07 5.30
N LEU A 63 3.01 -4.94 4.91
CA LEU A 63 3.68 -3.64 4.88
C LEU A 63 3.90 -3.06 6.28
N ASP A 64 3.05 -3.39 7.23
CA ASP A 64 3.22 -3.08 8.65
C ASP A 64 4.55 -3.61 9.18
N ASP A 65 4.82 -4.90 8.99
CA ASP A 65 6.06 -5.53 9.44
C ASP A 65 7.27 -5.06 8.60
N LEU A 66 7.12 -4.91 7.28
CA LEU A 66 8.21 -4.48 6.40
C LEU A 66 8.70 -3.07 6.70
N VAL A 67 7.78 -2.14 6.99
CA VAL A 67 8.14 -0.76 7.32
C VAL A 67 8.80 -0.69 8.70
N GLU A 68 8.31 -1.46 9.68
CA GLU A 68 8.90 -1.53 11.02
C GLU A 68 10.31 -2.16 11.00
N THR A 69 10.50 -3.27 10.28
CA THR A 69 11.81 -3.94 10.14
C THR A 69 12.83 -3.10 9.37
N ARG A 70 12.37 -2.20 8.47
CA ARG A 70 13.22 -1.21 7.80
C ARG A 70 13.74 -0.12 8.74
N GLY A 71 13.16 0.02 9.94
CA GLY A 71 13.59 0.97 10.96
C GLY A 71 12.72 2.23 11.07
N ASN A 72 11.62 2.32 10.31
CA ASN A 72 10.66 3.41 10.44
C ASN A 72 9.85 3.29 11.73
N THR A 73 9.47 4.43 12.33
CA THR A 73 8.53 4.43 13.45
C THR A 73 7.12 4.16 12.95
N VAL A 74 6.50 3.04 13.35
CA VAL A 74 5.16 2.64 12.90
C VAL A 74 4.13 2.80 14.01
N TYR A 75 3.15 3.69 13.80
CA TYR A 75 1.98 3.85 14.63
C TYR A 75 0.81 3.05 14.05
N ASN A 76 0.51 1.90 14.66
CA ASN A 76 -0.57 1.02 14.22
C ASN A 76 -1.46 0.65 15.40
N HIS A 77 -2.68 1.18 15.41
CA HIS A 77 -3.70 0.95 16.45
C HIS A 77 -4.20 -0.50 16.56
N ASN A 78 -3.91 -1.35 15.57
CA ASN A 78 -4.23 -2.77 15.60
C ASN A 78 -3.10 -3.64 16.19
N LYS A 79 -2.00 -3.04 16.66
CA LYS A 79 -0.89 -3.82 17.22
C LYS A 79 -1.36 -4.60 18.46
N PRO A 80 -1.08 -5.91 18.53
CA PRO A 80 -1.39 -6.68 19.73
C PRO A 80 -0.60 -6.15 20.91
N GLY A 81 -1.24 -6.07 22.09
CA GLY A 81 -0.60 -5.60 23.32
C GLY A 81 -0.67 -4.08 23.55
N LEU A 82 -1.39 -3.33 22.73
CA LEU A 82 -1.77 -1.96 23.06
C LEU A 82 -2.80 -1.97 24.19
N SER A 83 -2.53 -1.20 25.24
CA SER A 83 -3.50 -0.99 26.31
C SER A 83 -4.48 0.13 25.91
N PRO A 84 -5.71 0.16 26.46
CA PRO A 84 -6.72 1.16 26.11
C PRO A 84 -6.40 2.60 26.54
N GLU A 85 -5.37 2.79 27.39
CA GLU A 85 -4.96 4.09 27.96
C GLU A 85 -3.94 4.83 27.08
#